data_AF-A0A965KIP1-F1
#
_entry.id   AF-A0A965KIP1-F1
#
_cell.length_a   1.000
_cell.length_b   1.000
_cell.length_c   1.000
_cell.angle_alpha   90.00
_cell.angle_beta   90.00
_cell.angle_gamma   90.00
#
_symmetry.space_group_name_H-M   'P 1'
#
loop_
_entity.id
_entity.type
_entity.pdbx_description
1 polymer ?
#
loop_
_entity_poly.entity_id
_entity_poly.type
_entity_poly.pdbx_seq_one_letter_code
_entity_poly.pdbx_strand_id
1 'polypeptide(L)'
;ATSSFLTTFTSRFPDAEVIRLTSGYRSTPEITFAANSLLRSATMGQELNAQNDHGDKPEVLAYDDESAEIAGIVADMTALLSSGVPAQEIAVLARTNSQLNSIERAMNSAKLPYQVRSTERFFDRPDVKEFLKGVRTASVIPTEGINWLDELRTLAQPFLTGQSIDGIAGLLHLARELDEDTNFTPKTLRSYLREVEDRVQQNNPPTMPVITLATLHAAKGLEWERVFLMGANVGLLPLETNGFTLDARMIEEERRLFYVGMTRAKRELRISYRGKPSPFLAQAGLLTS
;
A
#
# COMPACT_ATOMS: atom_id res chain seq x y z
N ALA A 1 10.96 -14.15 8.60
CA ALA A 1 11.46 -15.21 7.71
C ALA A 1 12.93 -14.95 7.41
N THR A 2 13.83 -15.91 7.64
CA THR A 2 15.28 -15.72 7.47
C THR A 2 15.63 -15.77 5.99
N SER A 3 16.31 -14.73 5.46
CA SER A 3 16.71 -14.63 4.05
C SER A 3 17.73 -15.70 3.61
N SER A 4 18.31 -16.44 4.56
CA SER A 4 19.33 -17.46 4.34
C SER A 4 18.90 -18.58 3.40
N PHE A 5 17.61 -18.95 3.40
CA PHE A 5 17.09 -20.01 2.53
C PHE A 5 17.18 -19.68 1.04
N LEU A 6 17.11 -18.39 0.68
CA LEU A 6 17.23 -17.95 -0.72
C LEU A 6 18.69 -17.69 -1.10
N THR A 7 19.49 -17.13 -0.20
CA THR A 7 20.89 -16.81 -0.50
C THR A 7 21.77 -18.06 -0.58
N THR A 8 21.44 -19.13 0.14
CA THR A 8 22.18 -20.41 0.11
C THR A 8 21.55 -21.45 -0.82
N PHE A 9 20.51 -21.08 -1.58
CA PHE A 9 19.76 -22.02 -2.41
C PHE A 9 20.66 -22.72 -3.44
N THR A 10 21.53 -21.96 -4.12
CA THR A 10 22.50 -22.48 -5.10
C THR A 10 23.60 -23.31 -4.46
N SER A 11 23.95 -23.05 -3.20
CA SER A 11 24.89 -23.89 -2.44
C SER A 11 24.25 -25.21 -2.01
N ARG A 12 22.95 -25.23 -1.76
CA ARG A 12 22.20 -26.42 -1.34
C ARG A 12 21.74 -27.29 -2.51
N PHE A 13 21.48 -26.68 -3.66
CA PHE A 13 21.07 -27.34 -4.90
C PHE A 13 21.96 -26.86 -6.05
N PRO A 14 23.14 -27.48 -6.25
CA PRO A 14 24.10 -27.05 -7.26
C PRO A 14 23.58 -27.20 -8.69
N ASP A 15 22.72 -28.18 -8.94
CA ASP A 15 22.14 -28.47 -10.26
C ASP A 15 20.88 -27.62 -10.57
N ALA A 16 20.49 -26.71 -9.67
CA ALA A 16 19.32 -25.89 -9.87
C ALA A 16 19.57 -24.80 -10.93
N GLU A 17 18.69 -24.72 -11.93
CA GLU A 17 18.70 -23.63 -12.90
C GLU A 17 18.23 -22.33 -12.23
N VAL A 18 19.05 -21.27 -12.33
CA VAL A 18 18.73 -19.96 -11.77
C VAL A 18 18.34 -19.01 -12.88
N ILE A 19 17.04 -18.86 -13.10
CA ILE A 19 16.48 -17.88 -14.02
C ILE A 19 16.36 -16.54 -13.30
N ARG A 20 16.96 -15.49 -13.85
CA ARG A 20 16.95 -14.14 -13.28
C ARG A 20 16.04 -13.24 -14.08
N LEU A 21 15.02 -12.69 -13.44
CA LEU A 21 14.13 -11.70 -14.02
C LEU A 21 14.65 -10.29 -13.70
N THR A 22 15.28 -9.65 -14.68
CA THR A 22 15.85 -8.29 -14.53
C THR A 22 14.95 -7.21 -15.13
N SER A 23 13.90 -7.58 -15.85
CA SER A 23 12.98 -6.61 -16.46
C SER A 23 11.90 -6.19 -15.47
N GLY A 24 11.83 -4.89 -15.19
CA GLY A 24 10.80 -4.25 -14.38
C GLY A 24 9.70 -3.67 -15.26
N TYR A 25 8.46 -4.10 -15.05
CA TYR A 25 7.27 -3.65 -15.79
C TYR A 25 6.35 -2.77 -14.96
N ARG A 26 6.79 -2.34 -13.77
CA ARG A 26 5.96 -1.59 -12.83
C ARG A 26 6.23 -0.09 -12.85
N SER A 27 7.45 0.30 -12.53
CA SER A 27 7.83 1.69 -12.30
C SER A 27 8.41 2.31 -13.56
N THR A 28 8.31 3.64 -13.69
CA THR A 28 8.99 4.38 -14.74
C THR A 28 10.52 4.20 -14.67
N PRO A 29 11.23 4.40 -15.79
CA PRO A 29 12.69 4.42 -15.82
C PRO A 29 13.31 5.35 -14.78
N GLU A 30 12.72 6.53 -14.53
CA GLU A 30 13.21 7.53 -13.59
C GLU A 30 13.16 7.04 -12.14
N ILE A 31 12.03 6.45 -11.72
CA ILE A 31 11.86 5.87 -10.37
C ILE A 31 12.81 4.68 -10.20
N THR A 32 12.89 3.82 -11.23
CA THR A 32 13.73 2.62 -11.21
C THR A 32 15.21 2.99 -11.15
N PHE A 33 15.63 4.03 -11.86
CA PHE A 33 17.00 4.53 -11.83
C PHE A 33 17.39 5.06 -10.43
N ALA A 34 16.51 5.84 -9.78
CA ALA A 34 16.72 6.32 -8.42
C ALA A 34 16.80 5.14 -7.42
N ALA A 35 15.90 4.18 -7.55
CA ALA A 35 15.89 2.97 -6.71
C ALA A 35 17.15 2.10 -6.91
N ASN A 36 17.61 1.92 -8.16
CA ASN A 36 18.85 1.20 -8.45
C ASN A 36 20.09 1.94 -7.92
N SER A 37 20.11 3.28 -7.95
CA SER A 37 21.20 4.08 -7.36
C SER A 37 21.38 3.77 -5.87
N LEU A 38 20.25 3.66 -5.15
CA LEU A 38 20.25 3.24 -3.76
C LEU A 38 20.83 1.82 -3.57
N LEU A 39 20.53 0.88 -4.46
CA LEU A 39 21.09 -0.48 -4.41
C LEU A 39 22.60 -0.52 -4.67
N ARG A 40 23.09 0.25 -5.65
CA ARG A 40 24.54 0.36 -5.97
C ARG A 40 25.35 0.82 -4.78
N SER A 41 24.83 1.80 -4.04
CA SER A 41 25.50 2.36 -2.86
C SER A 41 25.68 1.35 -1.71
N ALA A 42 25.02 0.19 -1.77
CA ALA A 42 25.11 -0.85 -0.75
C ALA A 42 25.57 -2.21 -1.28
N THR A 43 25.97 -2.31 -2.56
CA THR A 43 26.30 -3.59 -3.22
C THR A 43 25.17 -4.63 -3.07
N MET A 44 23.91 -4.16 -3.08
CA MET A 44 22.76 -4.98 -2.73
C MET A 44 21.97 -5.44 -3.96
N GLY A 45 21.71 -6.75 -4.02
CA GLY A 45 20.69 -7.29 -4.92
C GLY A 45 21.04 -7.17 -6.41
N GLN A 46 20.01 -7.19 -7.24
CA GLN A 46 20.11 -7.10 -8.69
C GLN A 46 19.32 -5.88 -9.15
N GLU A 47 19.87 -5.13 -10.10
CA GLU A 47 19.22 -3.97 -10.67
C GLU A 47 18.05 -4.39 -11.57
N LEU A 48 17.02 -3.53 -11.61
CA LEU A 48 15.91 -3.69 -12.53
C LEU A 48 16.08 -2.77 -13.74
N ASN A 49 15.82 -3.31 -14.93
CA ASN A 49 15.71 -2.54 -16.17
C ASN A 49 14.23 -2.26 -16.43
N ALA A 50 13.84 -0.99 -16.33
CA ALA A 50 12.47 -0.58 -16.64
C ALA A 50 12.19 -0.73 -18.14
N GLN A 51 11.05 -1.33 -18.49
CA GLN A 51 10.56 -1.49 -19.87
C GLN A 51 9.36 -0.56 -20.17
N ASN A 52 9.03 0.33 -19.24
CA ASN A 52 7.88 1.22 -19.32
C ASN A 52 8.24 2.55 -19.98
N ASP A 53 7.22 3.29 -20.39
CA ASP A 53 7.37 4.68 -20.85
C ASP A 53 8.02 5.55 -19.78
N HIS A 54 8.75 6.56 -20.26
CA HIS A 54 9.33 7.61 -19.40
C HIS A 54 8.23 8.39 -18.68
N GLY A 55 8.52 8.80 -17.45
CA GLY A 55 7.64 9.63 -16.63
C GLY A 55 8.39 10.75 -15.94
N ASP A 56 7.74 11.31 -14.93
CA ASP A 56 8.33 12.39 -14.13
C ASP A 56 9.41 11.85 -13.20
N LYS A 57 10.41 12.69 -12.92
CA LYS A 57 11.45 12.36 -11.95
C LYS A 57 10.86 12.34 -10.54
N PRO A 58 11.34 11.46 -9.64
CA PRO A 58 10.94 11.52 -8.24
C PRO A 58 11.24 12.90 -7.65
N GLU A 59 10.25 13.49 -7.00
CA GLU A 59 10.37 14.80 -6.38
C GLU A 59 10.68 14.65 -4.89
N VAL A 60 11.56 15.51 -4.36
CA VAL A 60 11.86 15.56 -2.93
C VAL A 60 11.46 16.91 -2.37
N LEU A 61 10.57 16.92 -1.38
CA LEU A 61 10.05 18.11 -0.73
C LEU A 61 10.54 18.21 0.71
N ALA A 62 11.06 19.38 1.07
CA ALA A 62 11.53 19.69 2.41
C ALA A 62 10.47 20.48 3.17
N TYR A 63 10.23 20.11 4.43
CA TYR A 63 9.29 20.79 5.32
C TYR A 63 9.95 21.14 6.65
N ASP A 64 9.43 22.18 7.31
CA ASP A 64 9.96 22.65 8.60
C ASP A 64 9.61 21.70 9.75
N ASP A 65 8.36 21.21 9.78
CA ASP A 65 7.85 20.32 10.82
C ASP A 65 6.87 19.26 10.29
N GLU A 66 6.46 18.34 11.16
CA GLU A 66 5.53 17.25 10.82
C GLU A 66 4.14 17.76 10.39
N SER A 67 3.67 18.86 10.98
CA SER A 67 2.35 19.41 10.65
C SER A 67 2.37 20.06 9.27
N ALA A 68 3.45 20.78 8.93
CA ALA A 68 3.67 21.36 7.61
C ALA A 68 3.83 20.28 6.53
N GLU A 69 4.57 19.21 6.82
CA GLU A 69 4.72 18.06 5.93
C GLU A 69 3.36 17.42 5.63
N ILE A 70 2.57 17.12 6.67
CA ILE A 70 1.24 16.54 6.51
C ILE A 70 0.30 17.47 5.75
N ALA A 71 0.31 18.77 6.06
CA ALA A 71 -0.53 19.75 5.39
C ALA A 71 -0.18 19.86 3.90
N GLY A 72 1.11 19.84 3.55
CA GLY A 72 1.59 19.84 2.17
C GLY A 72 1.15 18.60 1.40
N ILE A 73 1.33 17.41 1.97
CA ILE A 73 0.88 16.14 1.37
C ILE A 73 -0.64 16.14 1.16
N VAL A 74 -1.41 16.56 2.16
CA VAL A 74 -2.88 16.61 2.08
C VAL A 74 -3.33 17.62 1.01
N ALA A 75 -2.67 18.77 0.90
CA ALA A 75 -2.96 19.77 -0.13
C ALA A 75 -2.68 19.23 -1.54
N ASP A 76 -1.53 18.59 -1.74
CA ASP A 76 -1.15 17.96 -3.01
C ASP A 76 -2.15 16.87 -3.41
N MET A 77 -2.51 16.00 -2.48
CA MET A 77 -3.51 14.96 -2.72
C MET A 77 -4.88 15.57 -3.08
N THR A 78 -5.27 16.64 -2.41
CA THR A 78 -6.53 17.35 -2.71
C THR A 78 -6.50 17.96 -4.11
N ALA A 79 -5.37 18.52 -4.53
CA ALA A 79 -5.18 19.04 -5.88
C ALA A 79 -5.25 17.91 -6.94
N LEU A 80 -4.62 16.77 -6.68
CA LEU A 80 -4.68 15.58 -7.55
C LEU A 80 -6.12 15.06 -7.71
N LEU A 81 -6.85 14.92 -6.59
CA LEU A 81 -8.26 14.52 -6.63
C LEU A 81 -9.12 15.53 -7.41
N SER A 82 -8.87 16.83 -7.21
CA SER A 82 -9.59 17.90 -7.93
C SER A 82 -9.28 17.90 -9.43
N SER A 83 -8.10 17.42 -9.83
CA SER A 83 -7.71 17.24 -11.24
C SER A 83 -8.31 15.97 -11.88
N GLY A 84 -9.05 15.16 -11.12
CA GLY A 84 -9.73 13.95 -11.62
C GLY A 84 -8.91 12.66 -11.47
N VAL A 85 -7.80 12.67 -10.72
CA VAL A 85 -7.05 11.44 -10.44
C VAL A 85 -7.88 10.52 -9.54
N PRO A 86 -8.06 9.24 -9.90
CA PRO A 86 -8.76 8.28 -9.04
C PRO A 86 -8.08 8.12 -7.68
N ALA A 87 -8.83 8.26 -6.59
CA ALA A 87 -8.28 8.19 -5.23
C ALA A 87 -7.57 6.85 -4.94
N GLN A 88 -8.05 5.75 -5.52
CA GLN A 88 -7.46 4.41 -5.38
C GLN A 88 -6.06 4.27 -5.98
N GLU A 89 -5.67 5.17 -6.88
CA GLU A 89 -4.35 5.20 -7.50
C GLU A 89 -3.31 5.96 -6.68
N ILE A 90 -3.72 6.55 -5.55
CA ILE A 90 -2.89 7.36 -4.66
C ILE A 90 -2.63 6.60 -3.38
N ALA A 91 -1.36 6.53 -2.97
CA ALA A 91 -0.98 6.00 -1.66
C ALA A 91 -0.01 6.92 -0.92
N VAL A 92 -0.15 6.94 0.41
CA VAL A 92 0.84 7.52 1.33
C VAL A 92 1.51 6.41 2.10
N LEU A 93 2.84 6.37 2.01
CA LEU A 93 3.69 5.40 2.69
C LEU A 93 4.47 6.09 3.81
N ALA A 94 4.42 5.51 5.00
CA ALA A 94 5.18 5.98 6.15
C ALA A 94 6.00 4.84 6.77
N ARG A 95 7.00 5.18 7.60
CA ARG A 95 7.80 4.17 8.29
C ARG A 95 7.06 3.56 9.49
N THR A 96 6.30 4.37 10.22
CA THR A 96 5.69 4.01 11.51
C THR A 96 4.18 4.22 11.50
N ASN A 97 3.44 3.46 12.32
CA ASN A 97 2.00 3.65 12.50
C ASN A 97 1.67 5.01 13.14
N SER A 98 2.57 5.57 13.96
CA SER A 98 2.36 6.89 14.57
C SER A 98 2.25 7.99 13.50
N GLN A 99 3.07 7.92 12.44
CA GLN A 99 2.98 8.84 11.32
C GLN A 99 1.65 8.70 10.58
N LEU A 100 1.18 7.45 10.40
CA LEU A 100 -0.14 7.20 9.80
C LEU A 100 -1.26 7.84 10.63
N ASN A 101 -1.27 7.64 11.95
CA ASN A 101 -2.25 8.27 12.84
C ASN A 101 -2.24 9.81 12.76
N SER A 102 -1.07 10.44 12.55
CA SER A 102 -0.97 11.89 12.37
C SER A 102 -1.61 12.34 11.05
N ILE A 103 -1.31 11.70 9.92
CA ILE A 103 -1.91 12.06 8.63
C ILE A 103 -3.39 11.70 8.56
N GLU A 104 -3.83 10.61 9.20
CA GLU A 104 -5.24 10.22 9.31
C GLU A 104 -6.09 11.33 9.96
N ARG A 105 -5.59 11.97 11.01
CA ARG A 105 -6.28 13.10 11.66
C ARG A 105 -6.42 14.30 10.71
N ALA A 106 -5.39 14.58 9.93
CA ALA A 106 -5.43 15.65 8.93
C ALA A 106 -6.38 15.32 7.77
N MET A 107 -6.37 14.08 7.27
CA MET A 107 -7.28 13.61 6.23
C MET A 107 -8.74 13.62 6.68
N ASN A 108 -9.02 13.20 7.93
CA ASN A 108 -10.35 13.31 8.53
C ASN A 108 -10.82 14.78 8.60
N SER A 109 -9.92 15.69 8.99
CA SER A 109 -10.22 17.13 9.04
C SER A 109 -10.49 17.72 7.65
N ALA A 110 -9.78 17.23 6.62
CA ALA A 110 -9.98 17.58 5.22
C ALA A 110 -11.14 16.82 4.55
N LYS A 111 -11.82 15.91 5.26
CA LYS A 111 -12.88 15.02 4.74
C LYS A 111 -12.44 14.18 3.53
N LEU A 112 -11.16 13.82 3.47
CA LEU A 112 -10.64 12.96 2.42
C LEU A 112 -10.89 11.49 2.79
N PRO A 113 -11.54 10.70 1.92
CA PRO A 113 -11.75 9.28 2.19
C PRO A 113 -10.42 8.53 2.07
N TYR A 114 -10.12 7.69 3.06
CA TYR A 114 -8.90 6.89 3.10
C TYR A 114 -9.18 5.47 3.59
N GLN A 115 -8.20 4.57 3.37
CA GLN A 115 -8.14 3.24 3.97
C GLN A 115 -6.75 3.01 4.55
N VAL A 116 -6.66 2.41 5.72
CA VAL A 116 -5.36 2.02 6.30
C VAL A 116 -5.07 0.56 5.98
N ARG A 117 -3.95 0.29 5.29
CA ARG A 117 -3.45 -1.07 5.04
C ARG A 117 -2.56 -1.52 6.19
N SER A 118 -3.09 -2.48 6.96
CA SER A 118 -2.35 -3.22 7.98
C SER A 118 -1.56 -4.38 7.36
N THR A 119 -0.57 -4.89 8.10
CA THR A 119 0.15 -6.13 7.76
C THR A 119 -0.71 -7.39 7.92
N GLU A 120 -1.82 -7.30 8.65
CA GLU A 120 -2.80 -8.38 8.75
C GLU A 120 -3.53 -8.57 7.42
N ARG A 121 -3.73 -9.83 6.99
CA ARG A 121 -4.49 -10.12 5.78
C ARG A 121 -5.92 -9.64 5.95
N PHE A 122 -6.45 -8.98 4.93
CA PHE A 122 -7.80 -8.40 4.94
C PHE A 122 -8.88 -9.40 5.38
N PHE A 123 -8.88 -10.61 4.80
CA PHE A 123 -9.85 -11.66 5.11
C PHE A 123 -9.59 -12.35 6.46
N ASP A 124 -8.44 -12.09 7.09
CA ASP A 124 -8.14 -12.64 8.40
C ASP A 124 -8.69 -11.81 9.56
N ARG A 125 -9.02 -10.55 9.30
CA ARG A 125 -9.52 -9.62 10.30
C ARG A 125 -10.82 -10.16 10.95
N PRO A 126 -10.97 -10.04 12.28
CA PRO A 126 -12.09 -10.62 13.00
C PRO A 126 -13.44 -10.04 12.57
N ASP A 127 -13.50 -8.73 12.31
CA ASP A 127 -14.67 -8.01 11.81
C ASP A 127 -15.12 -8.52 10.43
N VAL A 128 -14.17 -8.69 9.50
CA VAL A 128 -14.44 -9.23 8.16
C VAL A 128 -14.94 -10.67 8.24
N LYS A 129 -14.30 -11.52 9.06
CA LYS A 129 -14.74 -12.91 9.25
C LYS A 129 -16.14 -13.01 9.86
N GLU A 130 -16.45 -12.18 10.85
CA GLU A 130 -17.74 -12.16 11.50
C GLU A 130 -18.84 -11.68 10.54
N PHE A 131 -18.57 -10.63 9.76
CA PHE A 131 -19.48 -10.17 8.72
C PHE A 131 -19.75 -11.26 7.66
N LEU A 132 -18.70 -11.91 7.13
CA LEU A 132 -18.85 -12.98 6.13
C LEU A 132 -19.60 -14.20 6.67
N LYS A 133 -19.50 -14.49 7.98
CA LYS A 133 -20.31 -15.53 8.63
C LYS A 133 -21.80 -15.17 8.63
N GLY A 134 -22.12 -13.90 8.89
CA GLY A 134 -23.49 -13.37 8.76
C GLY A 134 -24.04 -13.50 7.34
N VAL A 135 -23.25 -13.06 6.35
CA VAL A 135 -23.60 -13.17 4.92
C VAL A 135 -23.81 -14.64 4.51
N ARG A 136 -22.94 -15.56 4.96
CA ARG A 136 -23.10 -16.99 4.68
C ARG A 136 -24.41 -17.54 5.23
N THR A 137 -24.81 -17.14 6.43
CA THR A 137 -26.06 -17.57 7.05
C THR A 137 -27.28 -17.06 6.26
N ALA A 138 -27.29 -15.78 5.91
CA ALA A 138 -28.35 -15.18 5.10
C ALA A 138 -28.41 -15.76 3.67
N SER A 139 -27.27 -16.17 3.09
CA SER A 139 -27.24 -16.78 1.76
C SER A 139 -27.95 -18.13 1.66
N VAL A 140 -28.12 -18.83 2.80
CA VAL A 140 -28.81 -20.13 2.88
C VAL A 140 -30.30 -19.96 3.12
N ILE A 141 -30.69 -18.94 3.89
CA ILE A 141 -32.08 -18.60 4.21
C ILE A 141 -32.32 -17.15 3.78
N PRO A 142 -32.47 -16.89 2.47
CA PRO A 142 -32.68 -15.54 1.98
C PRO A 142 -34.03 -15.01 2.47
N THR A 143 -34.07 -13.74 2.85
CA THR A 143 -35.32 -13.10 3.26
C THR A 143 -36.22 -12.87 2.04
N GLU A 144 -37.41 -13.47 2.03
CA GLU A 144 -38.33 -13.34 0.89
C GLU A 144 -38.72 -11.88 0.64
N GLY A 145 -38.61 -11.43 -0.61
CA GLY A 145 -39.05 -10.11 -1.07
C GLY A 145 -38.05 -8.96 -0.86
N ILE A 146 -36.85 -9.22 -0.34
CA ILE A 146 -35.79 -8.20 -0.18
C ILE A 146 -34.74 -8.36 -1.29
N ASN A 147 -34.25 -7.23 -1.82
CA ASN A 147 -33.12 -7.23 -2.74
C ASN A 147 -31.85 -7.68 -2.00
N TRP A 148 -31.05 -8.56 -2.61
CA TRP A 148 -29.82 -9.10 -2.03
C TRP A 148 -28.85 -8.01 -1.54
N LEU A 149 -28.80 -6.87 -2.25
CA LEU A 149 -27.96 -5.73 -1.88
C LEU A 149 -28.47 -5.03 -0.60
N ASP A 150 -29.79 -4.90 -0.45
CA ASP A 150 -30.41 -4.29 0.74
C ASP A 150 -30.27 -5.21 1.96
N GLU A 151 -30.38 -6.51 1.77
CA GLU A 151 -30.09 -7.52 2.80
C GLU A 151 -28.63 -7.45 3.25
N LEU A 152 -27.69 -7.37 2.30
CA LEU A 152 -26.26 -7.20 2.60
C LEU A 152 -25.99 -5.90 3.38
N ARG A 153 -26.59 -4.79 2.98
CA ARG A 153 -26.46 -3.50 3.67
C ARG A 153 -26.99 -3.56 5.10
N THR A 154 -28.09 -4.28 5.32
CA THR A 154 -28.67 -4.49 6.65
C THR A 154 -27.72 -5.28 7.54
N LEU A 155 -27.11 -6.34 7.02
CA LEU A 155 -26.10 -7.14 7.73
C LEU A 155 -24.82 -6.34 8.06
N ALA A 156 -24.49 -5.34 7.25
CA ALA A 156 -23.29 -4.52 7.45
C ALA A 156 -23.47 -3.44 8.53
N GLN A 157 -24.69 -2.98 8.81
CA GLN A 157 -24.96 -1.88 9.76
C GLN A 157 -24.23 -2.01 11.12
N PRO A 158 -24.20 -3.17 11.80
CA PRO A 158 -23.53 -3.31 13.08
C PRO A 158 -22.02 -3.03 13.01
N PHE A 159 -21.43 -3.21 11.83
CA PHE A 159 -19.99 -3.11 11.62
C PHE A 159 -19.54 -1.81 10.96
N LEU A 160 -20.48 -0.95 10.54
CA LEU A 160 -20.19 0.39 9.99
C LEU A 160 -19.84 1.41 11.09
N THR A 161 -19.36 0.96 12.25
CA THR A 161 -18.95 1.81 13.36
C THR A 161 -17.52 1.48 13.80
N GLY A 162 -16.72 2.49 14.14
CA GLY A 162 -15.34 2.32 14.64
C GLY A 162 -14.31 1.96 13.56
N GLN A 163 -13.29 1.17 13.93
CA GLN A 163 -12.15 0.80 13.05
C GLN A 163 -12.50 -0.27 11.99
N SER A 164 -13.71 -0.83 12.03
CA SER A 164 -14.17 -1.89 11.14
C SER A 164 -14.75 -1.38 9.81
N ILE A 165 -14.90 -0.06 9.68
CA ILE A 165 -15.57 0.58 8.53
C ILE A 165 -14.86 0.27 7.22
N ASP A 166 -13.53 0.43 7.17
CA ASP A 166 -12.76 0.32 5.93
C ASP A 166 -12.92 -1.05 5.26
N GLY A 167 -12.92 -2.12 6.07
CA GLY A 167 -12.99 -3.49 5.56
C GLY A 167 -14.34 -3.80 4.93
N ILE A 168 -15.41 -3.46 5.65
CA ILE A 168 -16.77 -3.81 5.28
C ILE A 168 -17.32 -2.86 4.23
N ALA A 169 -16.89 -1.59 4.23
CA ALA A 169 -17.12 -0.67 3.13
C ALA A 169 -16.55 -1.21 1.81
N GLY A 170 -15.37 -1.87 1.84
CA GLY A 170 -14.79 -2.57 0.68
C GLY A 170 -15.69 -3.66 0.13
N LEU A 171 -16.25 -4.50 1.02
CA LEU A 171 -17.17 -5.57 0.63
C LEU A 171 -18.50 -5.02 0.09
N LEU A 172 -19.02 -3.96 0.69
CA LEU A 172 -20.23 -3.28 0.18
C LEU A 172 -19.99 -2.57 -1.16
N HIS A 173 -18.78 -2.06 -1.39
CA HIS A 173 -18.43 -1.48 -2.69
C HIS A 173 -18.37 -2.56 -3.77
N LEU A 174 -17.67 -3.68 -3.51
CA LEU A 174 -17.66 -4.84 -4.40
C LEU A 174 -19.08 -5.33 -4.72
N ALA A 175 -19.96 -5.39 -3.72
CA ALA A 175 -21.35 -5.77 -3.95
C ALA A 175 -22.08 -4.82 -4.90
N ARG A 176 -21.85 -3.51 -4.80
CA ARG A 176 -22.40 -2.52 -5.74
C ARG A 176 -21.84 -2.70 -7.14
N GLU A 177 -20.52 -2.90 -7.28
CA GLU A 177 -19.90 -3.16 -8.59
C GLU A 177 -20.50 -4.40 -9.27
N LEU A 178 -20.69 -5.49 -8.51
CA LEU A 178 -21.32 -6.71 -9.00
C LEU A 178 -22.81 -6.52 -9.31
N ASP A 179 -23.52 -5.67 -8.56
CA ASP A 179 -24.91 -5.33 -8.86
C ASP A 179 -25.04 -4.48 -10.13
N GLU A 180 -24.05 -3.66 -10.44
CA GLU A 180 -24.01 -2.88 -11.69
C GLU A 180 -23.57 -3.73 -12.90
N ASP A 181 -22.77 -4.77 -12.68
CA ASP A 181 -22.33 -5.69 -13.74
C ASP A 181 -23.51 -6.51 -14.31
N THR A 182 -23.74 -6.38 -15.62
CA THR A 182 -24.77 -7.13 -16.34
C THR A 182 -24.44 -8.61 -16.49
N ASN A 183 -23.15 -8.98 -16.41
CA ASN A 183 -22.70 -10.38 -16.51
C ASN A 183 -22.84 -11.13 -15.18
N PHE A 184 -22.97 -10.41 -14.06
CA PHE A 184 -23.14 -11.01 -12.75
C PHE A 184 -24.56 -11.53 -12.59
N THR A 185 -24.75 -12.82 -12.88
CA THR A 185 -26.04 -13.51 -12.76
C THR A 185 -25.86 -14.91 -12.16
N PRO A 186 -26.76 -15.36 -11.26
CA PRO A 186 -27.90 -14.61 -10.69
C PRO A 186 -27.44 -13.60 -9.62
N LYS A 187 -28.09 -12.43 -9.55
CA LYS A 187 -27.83 -11.39 -8.55
C LYS A 187 -28.39 -11.78 -7.19
N THR A 188 -27.60 -12.54 -6.42
CA THR A 188 -28.00 -13.11 -5.13
C THR A 188 -26.84 -13.06 -4.14
N LEU A 189 -27.15 -13.09 -2.84
CA LEU A 189 -26.13 -13.22 -1.80
C LEU A 189 -25.24 -14.46 -1.97
N ARG A 190 -25.77 -15.55 -2.55
CA ARG A 190 -25.02 -16.78 -2.79
C ARG A 190 -23.96 -16.61 -3.88
N SER A 191 -24.31 -15.95 -4.98
CA SER A 191 -23.34 -15.62 -6.04
C SER A 191 -22.28 -14.65 -5.53
N TYR A 192 -22.70 -13.66 -4.74
CA TYR A 192 -21.79 -12.70 -4.11
C TYR A 192 -20.80 -13.39 -3.17
N LEU A 193 -21.29 -14.30 -2.30
CA LEU A 193 -20.44 -15.05 -1.39
C LEU A 193 -19.41 -15.90 -2.15
N ARG A 194 -19.79 -16.49 -3.28
CA ARG A 194 -18.86 -17.27 -4.13
C ARG A 194 -17.74 -16.40 -4.67
N GLU A 195 -18.06 -15.22 -5.20
CA GLU A 195 -17.05 -14.26 -5.68
C GLU A 195 -16.10 -13.81 -4.55
N VAL A 196 -16.63 -13.59 -3.34
CA VAL A 196 -15.80 -13.29 -2.16
C VAL A 196 -14.91 -14.47 -1.79
N GLU A 197 -15.42 -15.71 -1.81
CA GLU A 197 -14.64 -16.92 -1.52
C GLU A 197 -13.49 -17.13 -2.53
N ASP A 198 -13.74 -16.88 -3.82
CA ASP A 198 -12.70 -16.95 -4.87
C ASP A 198 -11.61 -15.90 -4.61
N ARG A 199 -11.98 -14.69 -4.19
CA ARG A 199 -11.05 -13.63 -3.77
C ARG A 199 -10.27 -13.97 -2.52
N VAL A 200 -10.88 -14.66 -1.55
CA VAL A 200 -10.19 -15.17 -0.35
C VAL A 200 -9.09 -16.14 -0.76
N GLN A 201 -9.39 -17.08 -1.68
CA GLN A 201 -8.41 -18.05 -2.16
C GLN A 201 -7.24 -17.38 -2.90
N GLN A 202 -7.53 -16.36 -3.69
CA GLN A 202 -6.51 -15.59 -4.42
C GLN A 202 -5.81 -14.54 -3.56
N ASN A 203 -6.21 -14.37 -2.29
CA ASN A 203 -5.76 -13.29 -1.41
C ASN A 203 -5.89 -11.90 -2.08
N ASN A 204 -7.01 -11.68 -2.77
CA ASN A 204 -7.30 -10.48 -3.56
C ASN A 204 -8.41 -9.65 -2.89
N PRO A 205 -8.08 -8.79 -1.90
CA PRO A 205 -9.08 -8.00 -1.21
C PRO A 205 -9.78 -7.00 -2.14
N PRO A 206 -11.04 -6.63 -1.86
CA PRO A 206 -11.72 -5.59 -2.62
C PRO A 206 -10.95 -4.27 -2.57
N THR A 207 -10.94 -3.56 -3.69
CA THR A 207 -10.42 -2.20 -3.81
C THR A 207 -11.48 -1.22 -3.37
N MET A 208 -11.06 -0.12 -2.73
CA MET A 208 -11.94 0.99 -2.37
C MET A 208 -11.49 2.21 -3.17
N PRO A 209 -12.42 3.05 -3.66
CA PRO A 209 -12.13 4.27 -4.41
C PRO A 209 -11.67 5.38 -3.45
N VAL A 210 -10.64 5.10 -2.66
CA VAL A 210 -10.15 5.92 -1.55
C VAL A 210 -8.63 5.89 -1.53
N ILE A 211 -8.01 6.91 -0.94
CA ILE A 211 -6.56 6.95 -0.80
C ILE A 211 -6.09 5.85 0.14
N THR A 212 -4.96 5.22 -0.19
CA THR A 212 -4.37 4.19 0.68
C THR A 212 -3.29 4.75 1.58
N LEU A 213 -3.42 4.54 2.90
CA LEU A 213 -2.38 4.79 3.88
C LEU A 213 -1.73 3.46 4.27
N ALA A 214 -0.41 3.34 4.20
CA ALA A 214 0.27 2.10 4.54
C ALA A 214 1.64 2.36 5.16
N THR A 215 2.09 1.43 6.01
CA THR A 215 3.51 1.41 6.36
C THR A 215 4.32 0.83 5.20
N LEU A 216 5.61 1.18 5.12
CA LEU A 216 6.51 0.59 4.12
C LEU A 216 6.51 -0.95 4.15
N HIS A 217 6.31 -1.56 5.32
CA HIS A 217 6.18 -3.01 5.47
C HIS A 217 4.88 -3.55 4.88
N ALA A 218 3.75 -2.89 5.18
CA ALA A 218 2.43 -3.27 4.67
C ALA A 218 2.28 -3.03 3.16
N ALA A 219 3.10 -2.14 2.59
CA ALA A 219 3.09 -1.84 1.15
C ALA A 219 3.72 -2.96 0.29
N LYS A 220 4.38 -3.96 0.89
CA LYS A 220 5.05 -5.03 0.15
C LYS A 220 4.06 -5.80 -0.72
N GLY A 221 4.38 -5.93 -2.01
CA GLY A 221 3.52 -6.61 -2.98
C GLY A 221 2.46 -5.70 -3.61
N LEU A 222 2.15 -4.56 -3.00
CA LEU A 222 1.21 -3.57 -3.53
C LEU A 222 1.91 -2.61 -4.51
N GLU A 223 1.10 -1.85 -5.25
CA GLU A 223 1.53 -0.85 -6.23
C GLU A 223 0.42 0.18 -6.49
N TRP A 224 0.83 1.42 -6.78
CA TRP A 224 -0.06 2.56 -7.04
C TRP A 224 0.53 3.44 -8.14
N GLU A 225 -0.30 4.18 -8.87
CA GLU A 225 0.19 5.12 -9.88
C GLU A 225 1.03 6.24 -9.24
N ARG A 226 0.57 6.73 -8.08
CA ARG A 226 1.21 7.84 -7.37
C ARG A 226 1.44 7.48 -5.91
N VAL A 227 2.67 7.71 -5.44
CA VAL A 227 3.07 7.43 -4.06
C VAL A 227 3.69 8.67 -3.42
N PHE A 228 3.18 9.01 -2.25
CA PHE A 228 3.79 9.95 -1.31
C PHE A 228 4.53 9.16 -0.23
N LEU A 229 5.85 9.26 -0.17
CA LEU A 229 6.65 8.64 0.89
C LEU A 229 7.03 9.71 1.91
N MET A 230 6.42 9.66 3.09
CA MET A 230 6.59 10.68 4.12
C MET A 230 7.63 10.32 5.18
N GLY A 231 8.27 11.34 5.75
CA GLY A 231 9.23 11.22 6.83
C GLY A 231 10.55 10.55 6.44
N ALA A 232 11.07 10.85 5.25
CA ALA A 232 12.40 10.44 4.81
C ALA A 232 13.51 11.29 5.44
N ASN A 233 13.51 11.40 6.77
CA ASN A 233 14.49 12.16 7.56
C ASN A 233 15.28 11.26 8.52
N VAL A 234 16.42 11.79 9.01
CA VAL A 234 17.22 11.13 10.04
C VAL A 234 16.35 10.81 11.27
N GLY A 235 16.56 9.63 11.85
CA GLY A 235 15.80 9.11 13.00
C GLY A 235 14.54 8.34 12.62
N LEU A 236 13.93 8.62 11.46
CA LEU A 236 12.76 7.87 10.96
C LEU A 236 13.13 6.92 9.83
N LEU A 237 14.01 7.31 8.92
CA LEU A 237 14.42 6.48 7.81
C LEU A 237 15.91 6.71 7.54
N PRO A 238 16.82 5.88 8.05
CA PRO A 238 16.57 4.66 8.82
C PRO A 238 16.00 4.94 10.22
N LEU A 239 15.12 4.05 10.70
CA LEU A 239 14.50 4.19 12.02
C LEU A 239 15.54 3.92 13.12
N GLU A 240 15.86 4.93 13.91
CA GLU A 240 16.74 4.78 15.07
C GLU A 240 15.92 4.35 16.29
N THR A 241 16.25 3.20 16.88
CA THR A 241 15.60 2.72 18.11
C THR A 241 16.58 2.89 19.28
N ASN A 242 16.14 3.60 20.34
CA ASN A 242 16.86 3.77 21.61
C ASN A 242 18.20 4.52 21.57
N GLY A 243 18.42 5.42 20.61
CA GLY A 243 19.60 6.31 20.60
C GLY A 243 20.94 5.59 20.36
N PHE A 244 20.92 4.33 19.95
CA PHE A 244 22.09 3.60 19.51
C PHE A 244 22.24 3.72 18.00
N THR A 245 23.48 3.88 17.54
CA THR A 245 23.82 3.79 16.12
C THR A 245 23.44 2.42 15.59
N LEU A 246 22.66 2.39 14.51
CA LEU A 246 22.27 1.16 13.83
C LEU A 246 23.51 0.39 13.36
N ASP A 247 23.55 -0.92 13.59
CA ASP A 247 24.54 -1.79 12.97
C ASP A 247 24.33 -1.80 11.44
N ALA A 248 25.39 -2.06 10.69
CA ALA A 248 25.40 -2.09 9.23
C ALA A 248 24.27 -2.96 8.65
N ARG A 249 23.97 -4.09 9.30
CA ARG A 249 22.87 -4.99 8.90
C ARG A 249 21.49 -4.33 9.03
N MET A 250 21.25 -3.54 10.07
CA MET A 250 19.98 -2.85 10.28
C MET A 250 19.83 -1.68 9.29
N ILE A 251 20.92 -0.95 9.02
CA ILE A 251 20.94 0.08 7.97
C ILE A 251 20.63 -0.53 6.61
N GLU A 252 21.18 -1.73 6.33
CA GLU A 252 20.90 -2.46 5.09
C GLU A 252 19.42 -2.84 4.99
N GLU A 253 18.81 -3.33 6.08
CA GLU A 253 17.39 -3.67 6.13
C GLU A 253 16.49 -2.44 5.91
N GLU A 254 16.76 -1.32 6.58
CA GLU A 254 16.02 -0.06 6.39
C GLU A 254 16.20 0.48 4.96
N ARG A 255 17.38 0.29 4.35
CA ARG A 255 17.61 0.66 2.96
C ARG A 255 16.79 -0.20 2.00
N ARG A 256 16.67 -1.51 2.25
CA ARG A 256 15.78 -2.40 1.48
C ARG A 256 14.33 -1.97 1.63
N LEU A 257 13.93 -1.53 2.82
CA LEU A 257 12.58 -1.04 3.08
C LEU A 257 12.29 0.25 2.28
N PHE A 258 13.25 1.18 2.24
CA PHE A 258 13.14 2.38 1.41
C PHE A 258 13.06 2.05 -0.09
N TYR A 259 13.92 1.14 -0.57
CA TYR A 259 13.85 0.63 -1.94
C TYR A 259 12.48 0.05 -2.29
N VAL A 260 11.90 -0.76 -1.40
CA VAL A 260 10.55 -1.31 -1.58
C VAL A 260 9.54 -0.17 -1.69
N GLY A 261 9.60 0.83 -0.81
CA GLY A 261 8.75 2.02 -0.84
C GLY A 261 8.78 2.76 -2.19
N MET A 262 9.99 3.07 -2.69
CA MET A 262 10.16 3.75 -3.98
C MET A 262 9.55 2.96 -5.13
N THR A 263 9.78 1.64 -5.15
CA THR A 263 9.28 0.72 -6.21
C THR A 263 7.80 0.33 -6.03
N ARG A 264 7.06 0.96 -5.11
CA ARG A 264 5.59 0.85 -5.08
C ARG A 264 4.93 1.82 -6.06
N ALA A 265 5.62 2.91 -6.42
CA ALA A 265 5.14 3.89 -7.37
C ALA A 265 5.30 3.39 -8.81
N LYS A 266 4.25 3.53 -9.62
CA LYS A 266 4.33 3.24 -11.06
C LYS A 266 4.79 4.45 -11.85
N ARG A 267 4.15 5.61 -11.65
CA ARG A 267 4.40 6.81 -12.47
C ARG A 267 4.98 7.98 -11.69
N GLU A 268 4.45 8.25 -10.50
CA GLU A 268 4.83 9.44 -9.72
C GLU A 268 5.26 9.05 -8.31
N LEU A 269 6.43 9.53 -7.91
CA LEU A 269 6.97 9.34 -6.57
C LEU A 269 7.34 10.70 -5.98
N ARG A 270 6.65 11.10 -4.92
CA ARG A 270 7.01 12.27 -4.12
C ARG A 270 7.51 11.80 -2.77
N ILE A 271 8.65 12.31 -2.34
CA ILE A 271 9.27 11.97 -1.06
C ILE A 271 9.38 13.23 -0.24
N SER A 272 8.90 13.20 1.00
CA SER A 272 9.02 14.34 1.90
C SER A 272 9.91 14.03 3.09
N TYR A 273 10.59 15.07 3.58
CA TYR A 273 11.37 15.00 4.80
C TYR A 273 11.23 16.29 5.60
N ARG A 274 11.51 16.19 6.90
CA ARG A 274 11.56 17.33 7.81
C ARG A 274 12.90 17.41 8.54
N GLY A 275 13.40 18.63 8.75
CA GLY A 275 14.70 18.84 9.37
C GLY A 275 15.86 18.26 8.53
N LYS A 276 16.59 17.28 9.08
CA LYS A 276 17.75 16.67 8.39
C LYS A 276 17.31 15.55 7.44
N PRO A 277 17.64 15.62 6.13
CA PRO A 277 17.24 14.61 5.16
C PRO A 277 17.87 13.25 5.46
N SER A 278 17.16 12.18 5.10
CA SER A 278 17.69 10.82 5.18
C SER A 278 18.95 10.67 4.32
N PRO A 279 19.98 9.95 4.78
CA PRO A 279 21.15 9.62 3.96
C PRO A 279 20.76 8.79 2.72
N PHE A 280 19.61 8.11 2.74
CA PHE A 280 19.13 7.33 1.61
C PHE A 280 18.70 8.21 0.43
N LEU A 281 18.30 9.46 0.65
CA LEU A 281 17.95 10.40 -0.42
C LEU A 281 19.18 10.76 -1.26
N ALA A 282 20.31 11.04 -0.61
CA ALA A 282 21.57 11.29 -1.29
C ALA A 282 22.08 10.05 -2.04
N GLN A 283 21.96 8.87 -1.43
CA GLN A 283 22.35 7.59 -2.05
C GLN A 283 21.48 7.21 -3.26
N ALA A 284 20.20 7.60 -3.26
CA ALA A 284 19.31 7.46 -4.40
C ALA A 284 19.57 8.49 -5.51
N GLY A 285 20.48 9.46 -5.30
CA GLY A 285 20.77 10.54 -6.24
C GLY A 285 19.66 11.58 -6.32
N LEU A 286 18.78 11.66 -5.32
CA LEU A 286 17.63 12.58 -5.29
C LEU A 286 17.95 13.91 -4.60
N LEU A 287 19.01 13.95 -3.80
CA LEU A 287 19.57 15.17 -3.23
C LEU A 287 21.06 15.22 -3.56
N THR A 288 21.56 16.40 -3.92
CA THR A 288 23.00 16.65 -3.97
C THR A 288 23.57 16.61 -2.55
N SER A 289 24.50 15.70 -2.33
CA SER A 289 25.26 15.50 -1.08
C SER A 289 26.06 16.72 -0.67
#